data_AF-A0A3D2VBP5-F1
#
_entry.id   AF-A0A3D2VBP5-F1
#
_cell.length_a   1.000
_cell.length_b   1.000
_cell.length_c   1.000
_cell.angle_alpha   90.00
_cell.angle_beta   90.00
_cell.angle_gamma   90.00
#
_symmetry.space_group_name_H-M   'P 1'
#
loop_
_entity.id
_entity.type
_entity.pdbx_description
1 polymer ?
#
loop_
_entity_poly.entity_id
_entity_poly.type
_entity_poly.pdbx_seq_one_letter_code
_entity_poly.pdbx_strand_id
1 'polypeptide(L)' 'MTRPTVGFVSLGCAKATVDSERILTQLRAEGYGFSQGFDDADVVVVNTCGFI' A
#
# COMPACT_ATOMS: atom_id res chain seq x y z
N MET A 1 -19.12 7.40 -8.40
CA MET A 1 -18.78 6.49 -7.28
C MET A 1 -17.39 6.87 -6.80
N THR A 2 -17.22 7.10 -5.51
CA THR A 2 -15.93 7.45 -4.90
C THR A 2 -14.95 6.29 -5.07
N ARG A 3 -13.70 6.63 -5.37
CA ARG A 3 -12.64 5.65 -5.60
C ARG A 3 -12.15 5.13 -4.23
N PRO A 4 -12.22 3.81 -3.92
CA PRO A 4 -11.77 3.30 -2.62
C PRO A 4 -10.32 3.68 -2.36
N THR A 5 -10.02 4.11 -1.16
CA THR A 5 -8.71 4.63 -0.75
C THR A 5 -7.93 3.60 0.06
N VAL A 6 -6.64 3.51 -0.24
CA VAL A 6 -5.71 2.58 0.40
C VAL A 6 -4.67 3.37 1.19
N GLY A 7 -4.50 3.02 2.46
CA GLY A 7 -3.30 3.35 3.24
C GLY A 7 -2.29 2.21 3.07
N PHE A 8 -1.00 2.54 2.90
CA PHE A 8 0.03 1.53 2.68
C PHE A 8 1.24 1.79 3.58
N VAL A 9 1.71 0.75 4.26
CA VAL A 9 2.96 0.79 5.03
C VAL A 9 3.85 -0.38 4.66
N SER A 10 5.12 -0.09 4.38
CA SER A 10 6.17 -1.07 4.13
C SER A 10 7.09 -1.13 5.34
N LEU A 11 7.27 -2.33 5.89
CA LEU A 11 8.16 -2.64 6.98
C LEU A 11 9.17 -3.71 6.53
N GLY A 12 10.39 -3.70 7.06
CA GLY A 12 11.40 -4.70 6.77
C GLY A 12 12.58 -4.16 5.96
N CYS A 13 13.11 -4.96 5.05
CA CYS A 13 14.35 -4.66 4.33
C CYS A 13 14.10 -3.94 2.98
N ALA A 14 15.18 -3.56 2.29
CA ALA A 14 15.11 -2.87 1.00
C ALA A 14 14.28 -3.63 -0.06
N LYS A 15 14.23 -4.96 0.01
CA LYS A 15 13.40 -5.78 -0.89
C LYS A 15 11.91 -5.54 -0.68
N ALA A 16 11.46 -5.40 0.57
CA ALA A 16 10.07 -5.08 0.88
C ALA A 16 9.67 -3.70 0.31
N THR A 17 10.58 -2.73 0.31
CA THR A 17 10.34 -1.42 -0.30
C THR A 17 10.14 -1.54 -1.82
N VAL A 18 11.02 -2.27 -2.51
CA VAL A 18 10.89 -2.49 -3.98
C VAL A 18 9.60 -3.23 -4.31
N ASP A 19 9.23 -4.25 -3.53
CA ASP A 19 7.96 -4.96 -3.72
C ASP A 19 6.76 -4.03 -3.48
N SER A 20 6.86 -3.13 -2.51
CA SER A 20 5.81 -2.13 -2.22
C SER A 20 5.57 -1.19 -3.40
N GLU A 21 6.61 -0.72 -4.09
CA GLU A 21 6.47 0.12 -5.28
C GLU A 21 5.68 -0.58 -6.40
N ARG A 22 5.91 -1.89 -6.56
CA ARG A 22 5.18 -2.72 -7.53
C ARG A 22 3.71 -2.85 -7.15
N ILE A 23 3.42 -3.10 -5.87
CA ILE A 23 2.05 -3.21 -5.35
C ILE A 23 1.32 -1.87 -5.53
N LEU A 24 1.94 -0.74 -5.18
CA LEU A 24 1.38 0.60 -5.34
C LEU A 24 1.07 0.91 -6.82
N THR A 25 1.96 0.52 -7.73
CA THR A 25 1.74 0.70 -9.17
C THR A 25 0.53 -0.09 -9.66
N GLN A 26 0.38 -1.34 -9.23
CA GLN A 26 -0.77 -2.17 -9.61
C GLN A 26 -2.08 -1.61 -9.04
N LEU A 27 -2.11 -1.24 -7.75
CA LEU A 27 -3.29 -0.63 -7.13
C LEU A 27 -3.73 0.64 -7.87
N ARG A 28 -2.78 1.45 -8.33
CA ARG A 28 -3.08 2.64 -9.14
C ARG A 28 -3.68 2.27 -10.50
N ALA A 29 -3.16 1.24 -11.15
CA ALA A 29 -3.65 0.76 -12.45
C ALA A 29 -5.08 0.19 -12.36
N GLU A 30 -5.41 -0.48 -11.25
CA GLU A 30 -6.76 -0.97 -10.93
C GLU A 30 -7.71 0.17 -10.50
N GLY A 31 -7.22 1.39 -10.40
CA GLY A 31 -8.03 2.56 -10.07
C GLY A 31 -8.36 2.67 -8.59
N TYR A 32 -7.44 2.32 -7.67
CA TYR A 32 -7.57 2.70 -6.25
C TYR A 32 -7.08 4.13 -6.00
N GLY A 33 -7.59 4.76 -4.94
CA GLY A 33 -7.05 5.99 -4.35
C GLY A 33 -5.99 5.69 -3.30
N PHE A 34 -5.17 6.68 -2.95
CA PHE A 34 -4.24 6.59 -1.82
C PHE A 34 -4.58 7.64 -0.78
N SER A 35 -4.66 7.22 0.48
CA SER A 35 -4.90 8.11 1.61
C SER A 35 -3.60 8.73 2.12
N GLN A 36 -3.69 9.94 2.69
CA GLN A 36 -2.57 10.61 3.36
C GLN A 36 -2.39 10.15 4.82
N GLY A 37 -3.39 9.47 5.39
CA GLY A 37 -3.39 8.96 6.75
C GLY A 37 -4.18 7.65 6.85
N PHE A 38 -3.84 6.81 7.84
CA PHE A 38 -4.50 5.51 8.01
C PHE A 38 -5.96 5.63 8.46
N ASP A 39 -6.29 6.67 9.22
CA ASP A 39 -7.66 6.90 9.72
C ASP A 39 -8.66 7.27 8.61
N ASP A 40 -8.15 7.83 7.51
CA ASP A 40 -8.94 8.27 6.35
C ASP A 40 -9.01 7.20 5.24
N ALA A 41 -8.39 6.04 5.44
CA ALA A 41 -8.32 4.98 4.43
C ALA A 41 -9.48 3.99 4.56
N ASP A 42 -10.08 3.58 3.43
CA ASP A 42 -11.08 2.50 3.41
C ASP A 42 -10.45 1.13 3.74
N VAL A 43 -9.15 0.95 3.43
CA VAL A 43 -8.36 -0.23 3.75
C VAL A 43 -6.89 0.13 3.99
N VAL A 44 -6.24 -0.59 4.91
CA VAL A 44 -4.80 -0.45 5.17
C VAL A 44 -4.06 -1.74 4.81
N VAL A 45 -2.99 -1.63 4.03
CA VAL A 45 -2.09 -2.74 3.68
C VAL A 45 -0.77 -2.59 4.43
N VAL A 46 -0.42 -3.63 5.18
CA VAL A 46 0.87 -3.75 5.88
C VAL A 46 1.73 -4.77 5.14
N ASN A 47 2.72 -4.30 4.39
CA ASN A 47 3.71 -5.16 3.74
C ASN A 47 4.91 -5.35 4.67
N THR A 48 5.19 -6.58 5.08
CA THR A 48 6.27 -6.87 6.03
C THR A 48 6.97 -8.19 5.70
N CYS A 49 8.24 -8.31 6.07
CA CYS A 49 9.00 -9.55 5.92
C CYS A 49 8.69 -10.51 7.07
N GLY A 50 8.23 -11.73 6.76
CA GLY A 50 8.02 -12.78 7.77
C GLY A 50 9.31 -13.42 8.29
N PHE A 51 10.39 -13.38 7.50
CA PHE A 51 11.75 -13.81 7.88
C PHE A 51 12.75 -12.78 7.32
N ILE A 52 13.76 -12.42 8.12
CA ILE A 52 14.81 -11.44 7.79
C ILE A 52 16.02 -12.15 7.18
#